data_AF-A0A975MIM0-F1
#
_entry.id   AF-A0A975MIM0-F1
#
_cell.length_a   1.000
_cell.length_b   1.000
_cell.length_c   1.000
_cell.angle_alpha   90.00
_cell.angle_beta   90.00
_cell.angle_gamma   90.00
#
_symmetry.space_group_name_H-M   'P 1'
#
loop_
_entity.id
_entity.type
_entity.pdbx_description
1 polymer ?
#
loop_
_entity_poly.entity_id
_entity_poly.type
_entity_poly.pdbx_seq_one_letter_code
_entity_poly.pdbx_strand_id
1 'polypeptide(L)'
;MVLALGPAVVVGVPAWVGVVVVRTSLASPTRPRPALVVRTAPWATAALALGLFCCAAAAAPFVREAFSGSRGDVVSLAAGGALLANTVDNLPAYLALAPLAHDDVSRTALLVGVDAGPLVTPWASVATLLWLRVCRAHGVRLGLRELGRLAGEGAVVASLAVSAGTAALLLVHG
;
A
#
# COMPACT_ATOMS: atom_id res chain seq x y z
N MET A 1 -8.92 -10.27 16.51
CA MET A 1 -8.06 -10.62 15.36
C MET A 1 -7.30 -9.41 14.82
N VAL A 2 -7.96 -8.28 14.51
CA VAL A 2 -7.28 -7.08 13.97
C VAL A 2 -6.31 -6.42 14.96
N LEU A 3 -6.66 -6.35 16.25
CA LEU A 3 -5.82 -5.75 17.29
C LEU A 3 -4.49 -6.48 17.53
N ALA A 4 -4.37 -7.74 17.12
CA ALA A 4 -3.16 -8.55 17.32
C ALA A 4 -2.22 -8.54 16.10
N LEU A 5 -2.66 -8.01 14.95
CA LEU A 5 -1.84 -7.98 13.73
C LEU A 5 -0.63 -7.05 13.88
N GLY A 6 -0.81 -5.86 14.46
CA GLY A 6 0.29 -4.93 14.72
C GLY A 6 1.39 -5.55 15.61
N PRO A 7 1.05 -6.06 16.81
CA PRO A 7 2.01 -6.76 17.66
C PRO A 7 2.64 -7.99 17.00
N ALA A 8 1.88 -8.78 16.24
CA ALA A 8 2.39 -9.96 15.54
C ALA A 8 3.47 -9.59 14.51
N VAL A 9 3.27 -8.50 13.75
CA VAL A 9 4.27 -8.02 12.80
C VAL A 9 5.53 -7.54 13.52
N VAL A 10 5.39 -6.82 14.64
CA VAL A 10 6.52 -6.32 15.44
C VAL A 10 7.37 -7.47 16.02
N VAL A 11 6.73 -8.58 16.42
CA VAL A 11 7.42 -9.76 16.97
C VAL A 11 7.96 -10.69 15.86
N GLY A 12 7.82 -10.30 14.58
CA GLY A 12 8.37 -11.05 13.45
C GLY A 12 7.56 -12.30 13.09
N VAL A 13 6.26 -12.32 13.40
CA VAL A 13 5.38 -13.41 12.98
C VAL A 13 5.39 -13.50 11.45
N PRO A 14 5.76 -14.66 10.87
CA PRO A 14 5.82 -14.80 9.42
C PRO A 14 4.48 -14.55 8.75
N ALA A 15 4.49 -13.90 7.58
CA ALA A 15 3.28 -13.57 6.83
C ALA A 15 2.39 -14.79 6.50
N TRP A 16 2.97 -15.99 6.38
CA TRP A 16 2.22 -17.23 6.13
C TRP A 16 1.26 -17.60 7.27
N VAL A 17 1.50 -17.12 8.49
CA VAL A 17 0.58 -17.34 9.62
C VAL A 17 -0.81 -16.76 9.30
N GLY A 18 -0.86 -15.62 8.60
CA GLY A 18 -2.12 -15.07 8.11
C GLY A 18 -2.86 -16.03 7.18
N VAL A 19 -2.15 -16.72 6.29
CA VAL A 19 -2.73 -17.74 5.38
C VAL A 19 -3.33 -18.90 6.18
N VAL A 20 -2.62 -19.37 7.21
CA VAL A 20 -3.11 -20.45 8.07
C VAL A 20 -4.36 -20.03 8.82
N VAL A 21 -4.38 -18.82 9.40
CA VAL A 21 -5.56 -18.27 10.10
C VAL A 21 -6.77 -18.17 9.17
N VAL A 22 -6.58 -17.68 7.94
CA VAL A 22 -7.66 -17.60 6.95
C VAL A 22 -8.15 -19.01 6.61
N ARG A 23 -7.24 -19.95 6.33
CA ARG A 23 -7.59 -21.32 5.97
C ARG A 23 -8.37 -22.04 7.07
N THR A 24 -7.95 -21.92 8.32
CA THR A 24 -8.65 -22.55 9.46
C THR A 24 -10.00 -21.89 9.70
N SER A 25 -10.10 -20.56 9.54
CA SER A 25 -11.38 -19.85 9.63
C SER A 25 -12.39 -20.30 8.57
N LEU A 26 -11.92 -20.59 7.35
CA LEU A 26 -12.74 -21.12 6.26
C LEU A 26 -13.18 -22.58 6.46
N ALA A 27 -12.45 -23.35 7.28
CA ALA A 27 -12.81 -24.70 7.70
C ALA A 27 -13.80 -24.74 8.88
N SER A 28 -14.05 -23.59 9.53
CA SER A 28 -14.97 -23.48 10.66
C SER A 28 -16.41 -23.85 10.26
N PRO A 29 -17.20 -24.50 11.15
CA PRO A 29 -18.64 -24.66 10.95
C PRO A 29 -19.39 -23.32 10.82
N THR A 30 -18.80 -22.21 11.29
CA THR A 30 -19.33 -20.85 11.15
C THR A 30 -18.85 -20.13 9.87
N ARG A 31 -18.28 -20.87 8.90
CA ARG A 31 -17.76 -20.28 7.66
C ARG A 31 -18.84 -19.53 6.87
N PRO A 32 -18.49 -18.42 6.21
CA PRO A 32 -19.42 -17.72 5.35
C PRO A 32 -19.82 -18.60 4.15
N ARG A 33 -21.09 -18.51 3.73
CA ARG A 33 -21.58 -19.24 2.56
C ARG A 33 -20.79 -18.80 1.31
N PRO A 34 -20.22 -19.72 0.51
CA PRO A 34 -19.40 -19.36 -0.66
C PRO A 34 -20.08 -18.38 -1.62
N ALA A 35 -21.38 -18.60 -1.90
CA ALA A 35 -22.17 -17.71 -2.73
C ALA A 35 -22.28 -16.29 -2.16
N LEU A 36 -22.33 -16.14 -0.83
CA LEU A 36 -22.35 -14.84 -0.18
C LEU A 36 -21.00 -14.13 -0.34
N VAL A 37 -19.88 -14.84 -0.14
CA VAL A 37 -18.52 -14.31 -0.31
C VAL A 37 -18.32 -13.83 -1.74
N VAL A 38 -18.68 -14.66 -2.73
CA VAL A 38 -18.59 -14.28 -4.15
C VAL A 38 -19.47 -13.06 -4.43
N ARG A 39 -20.67 -12.96 -3.88
CA ARG A 39 -21.54 -11.81 -4.13
C ARG A 39 -21.06 -10.52 -3.44
N THR A 40 -20.44 -10.61 -2.27
CA THR A 40 -20.01 -9.44 -1.49
C THR A 40 -18.56 -9.03 -1.76
N ALA A 41 -17.76 -9.88 -2.41
CA ALA A 41 -16.37 -9.60 -2.71
C ALA A 41 -16.19 -8.29 -3.52
N PRO A 42 -15.10 -7.54 -3.26
CA PRO A 42 -14.80 -6.27 -3.93
C PRO A 42 -14.21 -6.50 -5.32
N TRP A 43 -14.94 -7.18 -6.22
CA TRP A 43 -14.42 -7.56 -7.54
C TRP A 43 -13.90 -6.38 -8.36
N ALA A 44 -14.58 -5.22 -8.31
CA ALA A 44 -14.12 -4.02 -8.99
C ALA A 44 -12.76 -3.54 -8.45
N THR A 45 -12.56 -3.55 -7.13
CA THR A 45 -11.28 -3.22 -6.50
C THR A 45 -10.20 -4.23 -6.87
N ALA A 46 -10.53 -5.53 -6.89
CA ALA A 46 -9.59 -6.59 -7.28
C ALA A 46 -9.19 -6.48 -8.76
N ALA A 47 -10.14 -6.21 -9.65
CA ALA A 47 -9.88 -6.01 -11.07
C ALA A 47 -9.05 -4.76 -11.34
N LEU A 48 -9.33 -3.65 -10.64
CA LEU A 48 -8.53 -2.43 -10.71
C LEU A 48 -7.10 -2.69 -10.24
N ALA A 49 -6.92 -3.32 -9.08
CA ALA A 49 -5.60 -3.67 -8.56
C ALA A 49 -4.84 -4.55 -9.57
N LEU A 50 -5.47 -5.59 -10.11
CA LEU A 50 -4.87 -6.45 -11.13
C LEU A 50 -4.46 -5.66 -12.39
N GLY A 51 -5.31 -4.75 -12.87
CA GLY A 51 -5.00 -3.87 -13.98
C GLY A 51 -3.78 -2.99 -13.70
N LEU A 52 -3.71 -2.38 -12.52
CA LEU A 52 -2.57 -1.56 -12.09
C LEU A 52 -1.28 -2.38 -11.97
N PHE A 53 -1.36 -3.62 -11.47
CA PHE A 53 -0.25 -4.57 -11.49
C PHE A 53 0.28 -4.81 -12.90
N CYS A 54 -0.61 -5.06 -13.88
CA CYS A 54 -0.22 -5.24 -15.27
C CYS A 54 0.43 -3.98 -15.84
N CYS A 55 -0.13 -2.79 -15.58
CA CYS A 55 0.43 -1.51 -16.02
C CYS A 55 1.82 -1.25 -15.41
N ALA A 56 1.97 -1.47 -14.10
CA ALA A 56 3.24 -1.29 -13.41
C ALA A 56 4.29 -2.30 -13.90
N ALA A 57 3.91 -3.56 -14.13
CA ALA A 57 4.81 -4.56 -14.68
C ALA A 57 5.30 -4.17 -16.08
N ALA A 58 4.42 -3.64 -16.94
CA ALA A 58 4.79 -3.15 -18.26
C ALA A 58 5.69 -1.89 -18.20
N ALA A 59 5.45 -1.01 -17.23
CA ALA A 59 6.19 0.24 -17.06
C ALA A 59 7.50 0.07 -16.26
N ALA A 60 7.70 -1.05 -15.56
CA ALA A 60 8.80 -1.26 -14.64
C ALA A 60 10.21 -1.03 -15.23
N PRO A 61 10.53 -1.38 -16.50
CA PRO A 61 11.82 -1.05 -17.09
C PRO A 61 12.05 0.47 -17.17
N PHE A 62 11.07 1.24 -17.64
CA PHE A 62 11.15 2.69 -17.77
C PHE A 62 11.21 3.37 -16.40
N VAL A 63 10.44 2.88 -15.42
CA VAL A 63 10.51 3.38 -14.05
C VAL A 63 11.92 3.16 -13.48
N ARG A 64 12.49 1.97 -13.63
CA ARG A 64 13.85 1.70 -13.11
C ARG A 64 14.92 2.55 -13.79
N GLU A 65 14.77 2.81 -15.07
CA GLU A 65 15.67 3.71 -15.81
C GLU A 65 15.55 5.15 -15.28
N ALA A 66 14.32 5.66 -15.13
CA ALA A 66 14.06 7.00 -14.59
C ALA A 66 14.58 7.18 -13.16
N PHE A 67 14.55 6.14 -12.34
CA PHE A 67 15.03 6.13 -10.96
C PHE A 67 16.44 5.55 -10.80
N SER A 68 17.19 5.35 -11.89
CA SER A 68 18.51 4.71 -11.85
C SER A 68 19.52 5.45 -10.94
N GLY A 69 19.45 6.78 -10.90
CA GLY A 69 20.26 7.62 -10.00
C GLY A 69 19.88 7.54 -8.52
N SER A 70 18.72 6.94 -8.21
CA SER A 70 18.21 6.77 -6.84
C SER A 70 18.60 5.43 -6.22
N ARG A 71 19.47 4.65 -6.88
CA ARG A 71 19.86 3.32 -6.43
C ARG A 71 20.51 3.39 -5.06
N GLY A 72 19.85 2.79 -4.07
CA GLY A 72 20.31 2.79 -2.69
C GLY A 72 20.13 4.09 -1.92
N ASP A 73 19.69 5.16 -2.57
CA ASP A 73 19.49 6.43 -1.91
C ASP A 73 18.19 6.40 -1.09
N VAL A 74 18.34 6.50 0.23
CA VAL A 74 17.26 6.37 1.21
C VAL A 74 16.15 7.40 0.98
N VAL A 75 16.52 8.65 0.72
CA VAL A 75 15.56 9.74 0.52
C VAL A 75 14.82 9.57 -0.80
N SER A 76 15.55 9.30 -1.89
CA SER A 76 14.95 9.13 -3.22
C SER A 76 14.04 7.90 -3.29
N LEU A 77 14.38 6.79 -2.62
CA LEU A 77 13.53 5.59 -2.61
C LEU A 77 12.25 5.81 -1.80
N ALA A 78 12.32 6.50 -0.67
CA ALA A 78 11.13 6.86 0.11
C ALA A 78 10.22 7.82 -0.67
N ALA A 79 10.78 8.89 -1.25
CA ALA A 79 10.03 9.85 -2.04
C ALA A 79 9.48 9.22 -3.34
N GLY A 80 10.30 8.47 -4.07
CA GLY A 80 9.93 7.77 -5.29
C GLY A 80 8.84 6.73 -5.05
N GLY A 81 8.94 5.96 -3.96
CA GLY A 81 7.90 5.02 -3.52
C GLY A 81 6.56 5.73 -3.27
N ALA A 82 6.57 6.83 -2.53
CA ALA A 82 5.36 7.61 -2.24
C ALA A 82 4.71 8.19 -3.52
N LEU A 83 5.51 8.75 -4.43
CA LEU A 83 5.04 9.30 -5.69
C LEU A 83 4.46 8.23 -6.61
N LEU A 84 5.19 7.12 -6.78
CA LEU A 84 4.78 6.04 -7.65
C LEU A 84 3.54 5.32 -7.10
N ALA A 85 3.44 5.13 -5.79
CA ALA A 85 2.27 4.50 -5.15
C ALA A 85 0.98 5.30 -5.41
N ASN A 86 1.02 6.63 -5.37
CA ASN A 86 -0.12 7.48 -5.74
C ASN A 86 -0.48 7.42 -7.23
N THR A 87 0.42 6.89 -8.07
CA THR A 87 0.20 6.73 -9.50
C THR A 87 -0.36 5.35 -9.84
N VAL A 88 0.23 4.28 -9.30
CA VAL A 88 -0.02 2.88 -9.73
C VAL A 88 -0.42 1.90 -8.62
N ASP A 89 -0.74 2.37 -7.41
CA ASP A 89 -0.96 1.56 -6.19
C ASP A 89 0.35 1.15 -5.48
N ASN A 90 0.29 0.95 -4.16
CA ASN A 90 1.45 0.76 -3.30
C ASN A 90 2.27 -0.49 -3.62
N LEU A 91 1.62 -1.64 -3.78
CA LEU A 91 2.33 -2.90 -4.00
C LEU A 91 2.98 -2.98 -5.39
N PRO A 92 2.31 -2.57 -6.49
CA PRO A 92 2.97 -2.46 -7.79
C PRO A 92 4.15 -1.47 -7.79
N ALA A 93 4.02 -0.33 -7.10
CA ALA A 93 5.11 0.64 -6.94
C ALA A 93 6.32 0.04 -6.21
N TYR A 94 6.06 -0.69 -5.12
CA TYR A 94 7.10 -1.42 -4.39
C TYR A 94 7.85 -2.38 -5.32
N LEU A 95 7.13 -3.23 -6.07
CA LEU A 95 7.78 -4.21 -6.94
C LEU A 95 8.59 -3.59 -8.07
N ALA A 96 8.15 -2.43 -8.59
CA ALA A 96 8.88 -1.71 -9.62
C ALA A 96 10.22 -1.13 -9.10
N LEU A 97 10.24 -0.62 -7.86
CA LEU A 97 11.40 0.05 -7.26
C LEU A 97 12.25 -0.86 -6.37
N ALA A 98 11.74 -2.00 -5.91
CA ALA A 98 12.44 -2.93 -5.03
C ALA A 98 13.83 -3.35 -5.52
N PRO A 99 14.09 -3.55 -6.84
CA PRO A 99 15.43 -3.86 -7.33
C PRO A 99 16.47 -2.73 -7.13
N LEU A 100 16.03 -1.50 -6.86
CA LEU A 100 16.90 -0.35 -6.58
C LEU A 100 17.27 -0.26 -5.09
N ALA A 101 16.56 -0.96 -4.21
CA ALA A 101 16.88 -1.10 -2.79
C ALA A 101 17.81 -2.30 -2.55
N HIS A 102 19.08 -2.02 -2.27
CA HIS A 102 20.16 -3.03 -2.27
C HIS A 102 20.53 -3.54 -0.86
N ASP A 103 20.07 -2.87 0.18
CA ASP A 103 20.26 -3.23 1.58
C ASP A 103 18.94 -3.11 2.36
N ASP A 104 18.97 -3.43 3.65
CA ASP A 104 17.78 -3.37 4.49
C ASP A 104 17.31 -1.93 4.75
N VAL A 105 18.23 -0.96 4.88
CA VAL A 105 17.88 0.44 5.17
C VAL A 105 17.15 1.07 3.99
N SER A 106 17.68 0.94 2.77
CA SER A 106 17.07 1.41 1.52
C SER A 106 15.75 0.68 1.24
N ARG A 107 15.62 -0.59 1.61
CA ARG A 107 14.36 -1.35 1.50
C ARG A 107 13.32 -0.85 2.50
N THR A 108 13.71 -0.59 3.75
CA THR A 108 12.81 0.01 4.75
C THR A 108 12.40 1.42 4.35
N ALA A 109 13.30 2.21 3.76
CA ALA A 109 12.97 3.53 3.22
C ALA A 109 11.92 3.46 2.09
N LEU A 110 12.09 2.50 1.17
CA LEU A 110 11.09 2.24 0.13
C LEU A 110 9.74 1.85 0.75
N LEU A 111 9.74 0.95 1.75
CA LEU A 111 8.53 0.54 2.47
C LEU A 111 7.83 1.72 3.16
N VAL A 112 8.58 2.62 3.80
CA VAL A 112 8.04 3.88 4.34
C VAL A 112 7.34 4.68 3.24
N GLY A 113 7.98 4.85 2.08
CA GLY A 113 7.40 5.55 0.95
C GLY A 113 6.10 4.93 0.43
N VAL A 114 6.12 3.63 0.15
CA VAL A 114 4.96 2.95 -0.46
C VAL A 114 3.84 2.66 0.53
N ASP A 115 4.05 2.68 1.85
CA ASP A 115 2.98 2.41 2.82
C ASP A 115 2.44 3.67 3.49
N ALA A 116 3.27 4.70 3.72
CA ALA A 116 2.85 5.96 4.32
C ALA A 116 2.52 7.06 3.30
N GLY A 117 3.09 6.97 2.09
CA GLY A 117 2.86 7.92 1.00
C GLY A 117 1.51 7.88 0.25
N PRO A 118 0.83 6.72 0.07
CA PRO A 118 -0.36 6.60 -0.79
C PRO A 118 -1.66 7.14 -0.18
N LEU A 119 -1.71 8.45 0.05
CA LEU A 119 -2.85 9.15 0.67
C LEU A 119 -3.48 10.21 -0.24
N VAL A 120 -2.94 10.45 -1.43
CA VAL A 120 -3.39 11.52 -2.33
C VAL A 120 -4.47 11.04 -3.28
N THR A 121 -4.29 9.87 -3.91
CA THR A 121 -5.26 9.32 -4.86
C THR A 121 -6.05 8.16 -4.28
N PRO A 122 -7.34 8.00 -4.64
CA PRO A 122 -8.17 6.90 -4.12
C PRO A 122 -7.62 5.50 -4.40
N TRP A 123 -6.95 5.31 -5.54
CA TRP A 123 -6.40 4.03 -5.98
C TRP A 123 -4.95 3.82 -5.55
N ALA A 124 -4.38 4.74 -4.77
CA ALA A 124 -3.02 4.62 -4.28
C ALA A 124 -2.83 3.38 -3.37
N SER A 125 -3.92 2.91 -2.77
CA SER A 125 -3.96 1.65 -2.05
C SER A 125 -5.35 1.02 -2.13
N VAL A 126 -5.37 -0.32 -2.25
CA VAL A 126 -6.57 -1.15 -2.07
C VAL A 126 -7.31 -0.81 -0.76
N ALA A 127 -6.59 -0.50 0.33
CA ALA A 127 -7.21 -0.17 1.61
C ALA A 127 -8.13 1.07 1.51
N THR A 128 -7.67 2.11 0.80
CA THR A 128 -8.45 3.33 0.55
C THR A 128 -9.70 3.03 -0.28
N LEU A 129 -9.57 2.22 -1.33
CA LEU A 129 -10.71 1.79 -2.15
C LEU A 129 -11.76 1.00 -1.34
N LEU A 130 -11.31 0.11 -0.45
CA LEU A 130 -12.19 -0.66 0.42
C LEU A 130 -12.94 0.26 1.40
N TRP A 131 -12.25 1.24 2.00
CA TRP A 131 -12.90 2.24 2.85
C TRP A 131 -13.93 3.07 2.11
N LEU A 132 -13.60 3.54 0.90
CA LEU A 132 -14.56 4.27 0.07
C LEU A 132 -15.79 3.43 -0.27
N ARG A 133 -15.61 2.12 -0.49
CA ARG A 133 -16.73 1.19 -0.66
C ARG A 133 -17.59 1.09 0.62
N VAL A 134 -16.96 0.98 1.79
CA VAL A 134 -17.66 0.94 3.08
C VAL A 134 -18.43 2.24 3.33
N CYS A 135 -17.83 3.41 3.07
CA CYS A 135 -18.50 4.72 3.18
C CYS A 135 -19.76 4.76 2.30
N ARG A 136 -19.65 4.36 1.02
CA ARG A 136 -20.79 4.33 0.10
C ARG A 136 -21.90 3.38 0.56
N ALA A 137 -21.53 2.23 1.13
CA ALA A 137 -22.51 1.28 1.68
C ALA A 137 -23.30 1.87 2.87
N HIS A 138 -22.72 2.82 3.61
CA HIS A 138 -23.35 3.54 4.71
C HIS A 138 -23.96 4.89 4.28
N GLY A 139 -24.17 5.10 2.97
CA GLY A 139 -24.79 6.32 2.44
C GLY A 139 -23.86 7.54 2.35
N VAL A 140 -22.60 7.42 2.75
CA VAL A 140 -21.61 8.50 2.62
C VAL A 140 -21.09 8.53 1.20
N ARG A 141 -21.53 9.53 0.42
CA ARG A 141 -21.07 9.77 -0.95
C ARG A 141 -20.18 11.00 -0.96
N LEU A 142 -18.90 10.80 -1.31
CA LEU A 142 -17.95 11.88 -1.49
C LEU A 142 -18.04 12.42 -2.91
N GLY A 143 -18.23 13.73 -3.06
CA GLY A 143 -18.12 14.42 -4.33
C GLY A 143 -16.66 14.75 -4.65
N LEU A 144 -16.46 15.39 -5.81
CA LEU A 144 -15.13 15.79 -6.27
C LEU A 144 -14.44 16.78 -5.32
N ARG A 145 -15.22 17.66 -4.68
CA ARG A 145 -14.70 18.65 -3.73
C ARG A 145 -14.17 17.98 -2.46
N GLU A 146 -14.92 17.04 -1.90
CA GLU A 146 -14.51 16.29 -0.72
C GLU A 146 -13.29 15.43 -1.02
N LEU A 147 -13.26 14.77 -2.18
CA LEU A 147 -12.10 14.03 -2.64
C LEU A 147 -10.86 14.93 -2.82
N GLY A 148 -11.03 16.12 -3.38
CA GLY A 148 -9.94 17.09 -3.51
C GLY A 148 -9.42 17.58 -2.16
N ARG A 149 -10.31 17.82 -1.19
CA ARG A 149 -9.92 18.17 0.18
C ARG A 149 -9.14 17.03 0.84
N LEU A 150 -9.63 15.80 0.74
CA LEU A 150 -8.94 14.62 1.28
C LEU A 150 -7.59 14.39 0.61
N ALA A 151 -7.48 14.64 -0.70
CA ALA A 151 -6.20 14.55 -1.41
C ALA A 151 -5.19 15.60 -0.91
N GLY A 152 -5.65 16.83 -0.64
CA GLY A 152 -4.81 17.87 -0.04
C GLY A 152 -4.36 17.53 1.37
N GLU A 153 -5.29 17.10 2.24
CA GLU A 153 -4.97 16.64 3.60
C GLU A 153 -4.03 15.42 3.58
N GLY A 154 -4.31 14.48 2.69
CA GLY A 154 -3.50 13.28 2.45
C GLY A 154 -2.09 13.64 1.97
N ALA A 155 -1.93 14.62 1.09
CA ALA A 155 -0.61 15.08 0.65
C ALA A 155 0.21 15.65 1.82
N VAL A 156 -0.42 16.41 2.72
CA VAL A 156 0.25 16.93 3.93
C VAL A 156 0.66 15.78 4.86
N VAL A 157 -0.27 14.86 5.15
CA VAL A 157 0.01 13.72 6.04
C VAL A 157 1.07 12.81 5.44
N ALA A 158 0.97 12.47 4.16
CA ALA A 158 1.96 11.66 3.44
C ALA A 158 3.35 12.31 3.50
N SER A 159 3.44 13.61 3.20
CA SER A 159 4.73 14.33 3.25
C SER A 159 5.34 14.26 4.64
N LEU A 160 4.55 14.57 5.68
CA LEU A 160 5.03 14.55 7.06
C LEU A 160 5.42 13.13 7.51
N ALA A 161 4.60 12.12 7.22
CA ALA A 161 4.82 10.75 7.64
C ALA A 161 6.04 10.12 6.93
N VAL A 162 6.18 10.34 5.62
CA VAL A 162 7.32 9.86 4.85
C VAL A 162 8.59 10.58 5.31
N SER A 163 8.60 11.92 5.41
CA SER A 163 9.77 12.65 5.89
C SER A 163 10.17 12.25 7.32
N ALA A 164 9.21 12.08 8.23
CA ALA A 164 9.51 11.64 9.61
C ALA A 164 10.06 10.21 9.64
N GLY A 165 9.47 9.27 8.88
CA GLY A 165 9.94 7.90 8.79
C GLY A 165 11.34 7.80 8.17
N THR A 166 11.59 8.53 7.09
CA THR A 166 12.92 8.61 6.45
C THR A 166 13.95 9.26 7.36
N ALA A 167 13.60 10.34 8.06
CA ALA A 167 14.51 10.99 9.01
C ALA A 167 14.85 10.06 10.18
N ALA A 168 13.87 9.35 10.74
CA ALA A 168 14.11 8.36 11.79
C ALA A 168 15.06 7.24 11.32
N LEU A 169 14.91 6.76 10.08
CA LEU A 169 15.82 5.77 9.50
C LEU A 169 17.25 6.29 9.39
N LEU A 170 17.43 7.52 8.89
CA LEU A 170 18.74 8.16 8.75
C LEU A 170 19.40 8.43 10.10
N LEU A 171 18.64 8.81 11.13
CA LEU A 171 19.17 9.04 12.47
C LEU A 171 19.65 7.77 13.18
N VAL A 172 19.08 6.61 12.84
CA VAL A 172 19.44 5.32 13.45
C VAL A 172 20.61 4.64 12.71
N HIS A 173 20.81 4.96 11.43
CA HIS A 173 21.77 4.25 10.55
C HIS A 173 22.84 5.16 9.92
N GLY A 174 22.85 6.45 10.23
CA GLY A 174 23.87 7.43 9.82
C GLY A 174 24.85 7.72 10.94
#